data_AF-A0A535JFP5-F1
#
_entry.id   AF-A0A535JFP5-F1
#
_cell.length_a   1.000
_cell.length_b   1.000
_cell.length_c   1.000
_cell.angle_alpha   90.00
_cell.angle_beta   90.00
_cell.angle_gamma   90.00
#
_symmetry.space_group_name_H-M   'P 1'
#
loop_
_entity.id
_entity.type
_entity.pdbx_description
1 polymer ?
#
loop_
_entity_poly.entity_id
_entity_poly.type
_entity_poly.pdbx_seq_one_letter_code
_entity_poly.pdbx_strand_id
1 'polypeptide(L)'
;MPVRGIRGATTAEANTAEAITEATEELLKELTRLNSLDKEEICFAYFTTTHDLTAEFPAYAARRLGWLEVPLLCGHDMDVQLPNPRGVPMCIRILLLYNTAKPQSSMRFAYLRGAQAIKADLQSLKGSFIP
;
A
#
# COMPACT_ATOMS: atom_id res chain seq x y z
N MET A 1 12.87 -5.48 -19.39
CA MET A 1 11.44 -5.57 -19.04
C MET A 1 11.02 -4.26 -18.37
N PRO A 2 9.82 -3.72 -18.62
CA PRO A 2 9.36 -2.50 -17.96
C PRO A 2 9.10 -2.70 -16.46
N VAL A 3 9.14 -1.61 -15.69
CA VAL A 3 8.74 -1.59 -14.27
C VAL A 3 7.36 -0.94 -14.13
N ARG A 4 6.52 -1.46 -13.22
CA ARG A 4 5.19 -0.93 -12.91
C ARG A 4 5.04 -0.66 -11.43
N GLY A 5 4.40 0.47 -11.12
CA GLY A 5 3.99 0.81 -9.76
C GLY A 5 2.65 0.16 -9.41
N ILE A 6 2.59 -0.48 -8.24
CA ILE A 6 1.36 -1.04 -7.66
C ILE A 6 1.12 -0.38 -6.30
N ARG A 7 -0.01 0.31 -6.17
CA ARG A 7 -0.40 1.02 -4.96
C ARG A 7 -1.27 0.17 -4.05
N GLY A 8 -1.02 0.27 -2.76
CA GLY A 8 -1.89 -0.23 -1.71
C GLY A 8 -2.07 0.79 -0.58
N ALA A 9 -3.20 0.73 0.11
CA ALA A 9 -3.38 1.41 1.39
C ALA A 9 -4.37 0.64 2.29
N THR A 10 -4.15 0.73 3.60
CA THR A 10 -5.01 0.14 4.64
C THR A 10 -4.91 1.00 5.91
N THR A 11 -5.70 0.68 6.93
CA THR A 11 -5.61 1.33 8.25
C THR A 11 -5.43 0.29 9.35
N ALA A 12 -4.54 0.55 10.30
CA ALA A 12 -4.45 -0.25 11.52
C ALA A 12 -5.57 0.14 12.49
N GLU A 13 -6.05 -0.80 13.30
CA GLU A 13 -7.10 -0.55 14.30
C GLU A 13 -6.58 0.14 15.57
N ALA A 14 -5.28 0.00 15.84
CA ALA A 14 -4.59 0.61 16.97
C ALA A 14 -3.10 0.81 16.65
N ASN A 15 -2.42 1.67 17.42
CA ASN A 15 -0.97 1.85 17.33
C ASN A 15 -0.27 0.76 18.16
N THR A 16 -0.40 -0.49 17.71
CA THR A 16 0.29 -1.66 18.30
C THR A 16 1.02 -2.43 17.20
N ALA A 17 2.04 -3.19 17.58
CA ALA A 17 2.84 -3.94 16.61
C ALA A 17 2.02 -4.98 15.86
N GLU A 18 1.10 -5.64 16.58
CA GLU A 18 0.17 -6.63 16.06
C GLU A 18 -0.76 -6.00 15.02
N ALA A 19 -1.43 -4.89 15.36
CA ALA A 19 -2.40 -4.25 14.48
C ALA A 19 -1.77 -3.70 13.19
N ILE A 20 -0.56 -3.12 13.28
CA ILE A 20 0.20 -2.65 12.12
C ILE A 20 0.61 -3.84 11.24
N THR A 21 1.12 -4.90 11.85
CA THR A 21 1.59 -6.09 11.12
C THR A 21 0.43 -6.80 10.43
N GLU A 22 -0.68 -7.03 11.11
CA GLU A 22 -1.85 -7.72 10.57
C GLU A 22 -2.49 -6.96 9.42
N ALA A 23 -2.70 -5.64 9.57
CA ALA A 23 -3.26 -4.81 8.51
C ALA A 23 -2.33 -4.78 7.28
N THR A 24 -1.01 -4.73 7.49
CA THR A 24 -0.05 -4.76 6.39
C THR A 24 -0.02 -6.13 5.71
N GLU A 25 -0.06 -7.23 6.48
CA GLU A 25 -0.06 -8.59 5.95
C GLU A 25 -1.31 -8.85 5.09
N GLU A 26 -2.49 -8.41 5.55
CA GLU A 26 -3.74 -8.44 4.78
C GLU A 26 -3.61 -7.70 3.44
N LEU A 27 -3.08 -6.47 3.49
CA LEU A 27 -2.88 -5.65 2.29
C LEU A 27 -1.94 -6.32 1.28
N LEU A 28 -0.81 -6.87 1.74
CA LEU A 28 0.17 -7.54 0.88
C LEU A 28 -0.40 -8.81 0.25
N LYS A 29 -1.16 -9.61 1.01
CA LYS A 29 -1.86 -10.80 0.48
C LYS A 29 -2.86 -10.42 -0.61
N GLU A 30 -3.63 -9.36 -0.40
CA GLU A 30 -4.61 -8.90 -1.39
C GLU A 30 -3.94 -8.36 -2.66
N LEU A 31 -2.87 -7.57 -2.53
CA LEU A 31 -2.09 -7.09 -3.69
C LEU A 31 -1.47 -8.25 -4.49
N THR A 32 -0.93 -9.25 -3.78
CA THR A 32 -0.37 -10.47 -4.36
C THR A 32 -1.45 -11.23 -5.14
N ARG A 33 -2.63 -11.44 -4.53
CA ARG A 33 -3.76 -12.13 -5.16
C ARG A 33 -4.27 -11.39 -6.40
N LEU A 34 -4.45 -10.07 -6.33
CA LEU A 34 -5.02 -9.26 -7.41
C LEU A 34 -4.12 -9.17 -8.65
N ASN A 35 -2.80 -9.25 -8.47
CA ASN A 35 -1.84 -9.08 -9.56
C ASN A 35 -1.11 -10.37 -9.94
N SER A 36 -1.31 -11.44 -9.15
CA SER A 36 -0.55 -12.69 -9.21
C SER A 36 0.95 -12.43 -9.10
N LEU A 37 1.35 -11.70 -8.05
CA LEU A 37 2.74 -11.27 -7.87
C LEU A 37 3.64 -12.47 -7.57
N ASP A 38 4.78 -12.49 -8.24
CA ASP A 38 5.94 -13.29 -7.85
C ASP A 38 6.92 -12.40 -7.07
N LYS A 39 7.35 -12.83 -5.89
CA LYS A 39 8.28 -12.04 -5.08
C LYS A 39 9.63 -11.82 -5.76
N GLU A 40 10.04 -12.72 -6.65
CA GLU A 40 11.31 -12.61 -7.40
C GLU A 40 11.28 -11.47 -8.42
N GLU A 41 10.09 -11.06 -8.86
CA GLU A 41 9.88 -9.96 -9.81
C GLU A 41 9.64 -8.61 -9.12
N ILE A 42 9.62 -8.58 -7.78
CA ILE A 42 9.51 -7.35 -7.02
C ILE A 42 10.87 -6.65 -6.98
N CYS A 43 10.96 -5.48 -7.61
CA CYS A 43 12.17 -4.65 -7.57
C CYS A 43 12.40 -4.05 -6.19
N PHE A 44 11.37 -3.44 -5.58
CA PHE A 44 11.35 -3.04 -4.17
C PHE A 44 9.94 -2.70 -3.71
N ALA A 45 9.75 -2.58 -2.40
CA ALA A 45 8.55 -2.01 -1.80
C ALA A 45 8.89 -0.85 -0.85
N TYR A 46 8.21 0.27 -1.04
CA TYR A 46 8.29 1.43 -0.15
C TYR A 46 6.98 1.57 0.62
N PHE A 47 7.09 1.55 1.94
CA PHE A 47 5.96 1.67 2.87
C PHE A 47 5.98 3.06 3.50
N THR A 48 4.80 3.66 3.64
CA THR A 48 4.64 4.86 4.47
C THR A 48 3.60 4.63 5.54
N THR A 49 3.78 5.26 6.69
CA THR A 49 2.75 5.37 7.72
C THR A 49 2.40 6.83 7.98
N THR A 50 1.20 7.10 8.46
CA THR A 50 0.93 8.36 9.16
C THR A 50 1.69 8.41 10.49
N HIS A 51 1.93 9.62 11.01
CA HIS A 51 2.76 9.82 12.21
C HIS A 51 2.12 9.30 13.51
N ASP A 52 0.83 8.97 13.49
CA ASP A 52 0.10 8.33 14.58
C ASP A 52 0.34 6.80 14.68
N LEU A 53 1.14 6.23 13.76
CA LEU A 53 1.63 4.84 13.82
C LEU A 53 3.14 4.78 14.03
N THR A 54 3.54 4.27 15.19
CA THR A 54 4.94 4.23 15.66
C THR A 54 5.34 2.91 16.31
N ALA A 55 4.41 1.97 16.48
CA ALA A 55 4.64 0.76 17.25
C ALA A 55 5.40 -0.35 16.49
N GLU A 56 5.44 -0.32 15.16
CA GLU A 56 6.14 -1.32 14.34
C GLU A 56 6.39 -0.81 12.90
N PHE A 57 7.40 -1.36 12.25
CA PHE A 57 7.67 -1.16 10.83
C PHE A 57 6.77 -2.06 9.95
N PRO A 58 5.98 -1.51 9.02
CA PRO A 58 5.15 -2.30 8.11
C PRO A 58 5.94 -3.34 7.29
N ALA A 59 7.21 -3.05 6.96
CA ALA A 59 8.09 -3.97 6.25
C ALA A 59 8.27 -5.32 6.97
N TYR A 60 8.06 -5.40 8.28
CA TYR A 60 8.10 -6.67 9.01
C TYR A 60 7.05 -7.67 8.52
N ALA A 61 5.85 -7.21 8.15
CA ALA A 61 4.81 -8.07 7.58
C ALA A 61 5.25 -8.72 6.26
N ALA A 62 5.95 -7.99 5.40
CA ALA A 62 6.49 -8.55 4.16
C ALA A 62 7.54 -9.64 4.43
N ARG A 63 8.40 -9.46 5.45
CA ARG A 63 9.36 -10.49 5.86
C ARG A 63 8.67 -11.75 6.36
N ARG A 64 7.58 -11.63 7.12
CA ARG A 64 6.75 -12.77 7.55
C ARG A 64 6.14 -13.54 6.39
N LEU A 65 5.89 -12.88 5.26
CA LEU A 65 5.44 -13.50 4.01
C LEU A 65 6.58 -14.05 3.15
N GLY A 66 7.82 -14.06 3.66
CA GLY A 66 8.97 -14.63 2.99
C GLY A 66 9.61 -13.72 1.93
N TRP A 67 9.34 -12.41 1.98
CA TRP A 67 10.02 -11.40 1.16
C TRP A 67 11.36 -11.01 1.80
N LEU A 68 12.23 -12.02 1.94
CA LEU A 68 13.51 -11.86 2.65
C LEU A 68 14.57 -11.14 1.81
N GLU A 69 14.55 -11.37 0.49
CA GLU A 69 15.49 -10.78 -0.48
C GLU A 69 14.95 -9.52 -1.17
N VAL A 70 13.66 -9.20 -0.98
CA VAL A 70 13.06 -8.00 -1.56
C VAL A 70 13.59 -6.78 -0.79
N PRO A 71 14.10 -5.73 -1.47
CA PRO A 71 14.44 -4.49 -0.80
C PRO A 71 13.19 -3.80 -0.25
N LEU A 72 13.16 -3.55 1.06
CA LEU A 72 12.05 -2.92 1.78
C LEU A 72 12.53 -1.65 2.47
N LEU A 73 11.77 -0.56 2.34
CA LEU A 73 12.04 0.69 3.05
C LEU A 73 10.76 1.28 3.63
N CYS A 74 10.84 1.84 4.83
CA CYS A 74 9.74 2.52 5.49
C CYS A 74 10.06 4.01 5.66
N GLY A 75 9.03 4.84 5.64
CA GLY A 75 9.08 6.25 6.02
C GLY A 75 7.74 6.73 6.58
N HIS A 76 7.68 7.99 7.00
CA HIS A 76 6.41 8.63 7.30
C HIS A 76 5.88 9.39 6.08
N ASP A 77 4.57 9.43 5.96
CA ASP A 77 3.86 10.17 4.93
C ASP A 77 3.69 11.65 5.34
N MET A 78 3.22 12.47 4.40
CA MET A 78 2.82 13.84 4.71
C MET A 78 1.71 13.90 5.76
N ASP A 79 1.81 14.86 6.68
CA ASP A 79 0.80 15.11 7.71
C ASP A 79 -0.28 16.07 7.19
N VAL A 80 -1.18 15.52 6.35
CA VAL A 80 -2.29 16.28 5.75
C VAL A 80 -3.57 16.08 6.54
N GLN A 81 -4.10 17.20 7.03
CA GLN A 81 -5.29 17.24 7.88
C GLN A 81 -6.61 17.26 7.08
N LEU A 82 -7.72 16.96 7.77
CA LEU A 82 -9.08 17.10 7.22
C LEU A 82 -9.40 18.56 6.84
N PRO A 83 -10.30 18.81 5.87
CA PRO A 83 -11.26 17.88 5.25
C PRO A 83 -10.72 17.10 4.03
N ASN A 84 -9.40 17.04 3.82
CA ASN A 84 -8.86 16.27 2.69
C ASN A 84 -9.15 14.77 2.88
N PRO A 85 -9.93 14.12 1.98
CA PRO A 85 -10.34 12.72 2.15
C PRO A 85 -9.18 11.71 2.10
N ARG A 86 -7.98 12.17 1.73
CA ARG A 86 -6.76 11.37 1.70
C ARG A 86 -5.97 11.41 3.02
N GLY A 87 -6.29 12.36 3.90
CA GLY A 87 -5.75 12.49 5.27
C GLY A 87 -6.35 11.47 6.23
N VAL A 88 -6.23 10.18 5.88
CA VAL A 88 -6.77 9.07 6.66
C VAL A 88 -5.83 8.78 7.83
N PRO A 89 -6.30 8.81 9.08
CA PRO A 89 -5.49 8.49 10.26
C PRO A 89 -5.14 7.00 10.32
N MET A 90 -4.11 6.65 11.10
CA MET A 90 -3.69 5.27 11.33
C MET A 90 -3.42 4.49 10.03
N CYS A 91 -2.94 5.19 9.00
CA CYS A 91 -2.92 4.69 7.63
C CYS A 91 -1.53 4.19 7.25
N ILE A 92 -1.50 3.02 6.60
CA ILE A 92 -0.31 2.39 6.05
C ILE A 92 -0.49 2.38 4.53
N ARG A 93 0.49 2.90 3.80
CA ARG A 93 0.49 2.89 2.33
C ARG A 93 1.70 2.14 1.82
N ILE A 94 1.58 1.58 0.63
CA ILE A 94 2.65 0.89 -0.07
C ILE A 94 2.69 1.31 -1.53
N LEU A 95 3.91 1.50 -2.04
CA LEU A 95 4.21 1.50 -3.46
C LEU A 95 5.19 0.36 -3.75
N LEU A 96 4.70 -0.63 -4.49
CA LEU A 96 5.49 -1.74 -5.02
C LEU A 96 5.97 -1.40 -6.42
N LEU A 97 7.25 -1.63 -6.71
CA LEU A 97 7.77 -1.62 -8.07
C LEU A 97 7.97 -3.04 -8.54
N TYR A 98 7.29 -3.41 -9.61
CA TYR A 98 7.20 -4.77 -10.11
C TYR A 98 7.67 -4.86 -11.55
N ASN A 99 8.56 -5.80 -11.84
CA ASN A 99 9.04 -6.07 -13.19
C ASN A 99 7.98 -6.86 -13.96
N THR A 100 7.44 -6.27 -15.03
CA THR A 100 6.43 -6.96 -15.84
C THR A 100 6.28 -6.36 -17.23
N ALA A 101 5.99 -7.23 -18.21
CA ALA A 101 5.56 -6.81 -19.55
C ALA A 101 4.12 -6.26 -19.57
N LYS A 102 3.31 -6.52 -18.53
CA LYS A 102 1.91 -6.08 -18.48
C LYS A 102 1.81 -4.53 -18.54
N PRO A 103 0.78 -3.97 -19.21
CA PRO A 103 0.61 -2.52 -19.29
C PRO A 103 0.19 -1.94 -17.94
N GLN A 104 0.46 -0.65 -17.72
CA GLN A 104 0.11 0.04 -16.46
C GLN A 104 -1.39 -0.03 -16.12
N SER A 105 -2.27 0.02 -17.14
CA SER A 105 -3.72 -0.11 -17.00
C SER A 105 -4.19 -1.47 -16.44
N SER A 106 -3.33 -2.49 -16.47
CA SER A 106 -3.65 -3.80 -15.91
C SER A 106 -3.29 -3.95 -14.43
N MET A 107 -2.47 -3.05 -13.87
CA MET A 107 -2.10 -3.09 -12.46
C MET A 107 -3.33 -2.84 -11.58
N ARG A 108 -3.53 -3.71 -10.59
CA ARG A 108 -4.66 -3.65 -9.67
C ARG A 108 -4.19 -3.13 -8.33
N PHE A 109 -4.86 -2.09 -7.84
CA PHE A 109 -4.55 -1.45 -6.56
C PHE A 109 -5.54 -1.91 -5.49
N ALA A 110 -5.10 -1.98 -4.24
CA ALA A 110 -5.92 -2.36 -3.09
C ALA A 110 -6.06 -1.18 -2.11
N TYR A 111 -7.28 -0.91 -1.68
CA TYR A 111 -7.60 0.10 -0.66
C TYR A 111 -8.56 -0.55 0.32
N LEU A 112 -8.04 -0.91 1.49
CA LEU A 112 -8.75 -1.69 2.50
C LEU A 112 -9.15 -0.80 3.67
N ARG A 113 -10.13 -1.26 4.45
CA ARG A 113 -10.53 -0.63 5.72
C ARG A 113 -10.80 0.88 5.55
N GLY A 114 -10.27 1.72 6.43
CA GLY A 114 -10.44 3.18 6.37
C GLY A 114 -9.83 3.84 5.12
N ALA A 115 -8.91 3.16 4.42
CA ALA A 115 -8.32 3.69 3.19
C ALA A 115 -9.27 3.67 1.97
N GLN A 116 -10.49 3.12 2.10
CA GLN A 116 -11.52 3.20 1.06
C GLN A 116 -11.87 4.64 0.66
N ALA A 117 -11.73 5.61 1.57
CA ALA A 117 -11.92 7.03 1.27
C ALA A 117 -10.96 7.52 0.15
N ILE A 118 -9.72 7.02 0.13
CA ILE A 118 -8.73 7.33 -0.92
C ILE A 118 -9.19 6.77 -2.27
N LYS A 119 -9.77 5.56 -2.28
CA LYS A 119 -10.30 4.95 -3.51
C LYS A 119 -11.47 5.76 -4.07
N ALA A 120 -12.37 6.22 -3.21
CA ALA A 120 -13.52 7.04 -3.60
C ALA A 120 -13.06 8.38 -4.23
N ASP A 121 -12.10 9.08 -3.60
CA ASP A 121 -11.49 10.30 -4.14
C ASP A 121 -10.90 10.07 -5.54
N LEU A 122 -10.11 9.01 -5.71
CA LEU A 122 -9.51 8.65 -7.00
C LEU A 122 -10.55 8.30 -8.08
N GLN A 123 -11.65 7.64 -7.72
CA GLN A 123 -12.73 7.32 -8.65
C GLN A 123 -13.49 8.57 -9.08
N SER A 124 -13.77 9.48 -8.14
CA SER A 124 -14.37 10.78 -8.44
C SER A 124 -13.51 11.56 -9.44
N LEU A 125 -12.20 11.66 -9.19
CA LEU A 125 -11.27 12.35 -10.09
C LEU A 125 -11.22 11.71 -11.48
N LYS A 126 -11.17 10.37 -11.58
CA LYS A 126 -11.22 9.67 -12.88
C LYS A 126 -12.49 9.98 -13.65
N GLY A 127 -13.63 10.03 -12.97
CA GLY A 127 -14.91 10.43 -13.57
C GLY A 127 -14.87 11.85 -14.13
N SER A 128 -14.13 12.77 -13.51
CA SER A 128 -13.96 14.13 -14.02
C SER A 128 -13.08 14.25 -15.26
N PHE A 129 -12.22 13.25 -15.56
CA PHE A 129 -11.35 13.23 -16.74
C PHE A 129 -11.92 12.41 -17.90
N ILE A 130 -13.03 11.69 -17.68
CA ILE A 130 -13.75 10.97 -18.73
C ILE A 130 -14.97 11.83 -19.07
N PRO A 131 -15.03 12.45 -20.26
CA PRO A 131 -16.16 13.30 -20.65
C PRO A 131 -17.49 12.53 -20.70
#